data_AF-A0A9W4P7B4-F1
#
_entry.id   AF-A0A9W4P7B4-F1
#
_cell.length_a   1.000
_cell.length_b   1.000
_cell.length_c   1.000
_cell.angle_alpha   90.00
_cell.angle_beta   90.00
_cell.angle_gamma   90.00
#
_symmetry.space_group_name_H-M   'P 1'
#
loop_
_entity.id
_entity.type
_entity.pdbx_description
1 polymer ?
#
loop_
_entity_poly.entity_id
_entity_poly.type
_entity_poly.pdbx_seq_one_letter_code
_entity_poly.pdbx_strand_id
1 'polypeptide(L)'
;MSKREQARSPWQKSFQKECRAFVKEAEALADYARLHPENHEHEHNSNITRGLISLWSKIAQVKDTGLDMIAETPRCSLVLKEDSYWFNRDLADQTEFEDECDEIEAHLEGLAIKVEHREIENLWLAGFLESTALQIQDRFHV
;
A
#
# COMPACT_ATOMS: atom_id res chain seq x y z
N MET A 1 35.63 1.72 -6.76
CA MET A 1 34.79 0.56 -7.14
C MET A 1 33.39 1.08 -7.43
N SER A 2 32.99 1.11 -8.70
CA SER A 2 31.65 1.55 -9.10
C SER A 2 30.66 0.43 -8.76
N LYS A 3 29.83 0.62 -7.73
CA LYS A 3 28.62 -0.20 -7.53
C LYS A 3 27.72 0.09 -8.72
N ARG A 4 27.85 -0.68 -9.80
CA ARG A 4 26.80 -0.76 -10.81
C ARG A 4 25.59 -1.30 -10.06
N GLU A 5 24.60 -0.46 -9.80
CA GLU A 5 23.26 -0.95 -9.46
C GLU A 5 22.95 -2.04 -10.48
N GLN A 6 22.76 -3.28 -10.02
CA GLN A 6 22.20 -4.31 -10.88
C GLN A 6 20.93 -3.71 -11.47
N ALA A 7 20.87 -3.63 -12.81
CA ALA A 7 19.72 -3.07 -13.48
C ALA A 7 18.48 -3.82 -12.98
N ARG A 8 17.59 -3.11 -12.26
CA ARG A 8 16.36 -3.70 -11.72
C ARG A 8 15.59 -4.37 -12.85
N SER A 9 15.04 -5.56 -12.60
CA SER A 9 14.22 -6.25 -13.59
C SER A 9 13.04 -5.36 -14.00
N PRO A 10 12.52 -5.47 -15.24
CA PRO A 10 11.33 -4.72 -15.65
C PRO A 10 10.17 -4.90 -14.68
N TRP A 11 9.97 -6.11 -14.18
CA TRP A 11 8.96 -6.45 -13.18
C TRP A 11 9.18 -5.74 -11.84
N GLN A 12 10.42 -5.72 -11.33
CA GLN A 12 10.74 -4.98 -10.11
C GLN A 12 10.48 -3.47 -10.27
N LYS A 13 10.74 -2.90 -11.45
CA LYS A 13 10.44 -1.49 -11.73
C LYS A 13 8.93 -1.23 -11.76
N SER A 14 8.16 -2.14 -12.35
CA SER A 14 6.70 -2.05 -12.36
C SER A 14 6.13 -2.12 -10.96
N PHE A 15 6.55 -3.11 -10.16
CA PHE A 15 6.13 -3.24 -8.76
C PHE A 15 6.42 -1.97 -7.96
N GLN A 16 7.66 -1.48 -8.00
CA GLN A 16 8.04 -0.26 -7.30
C GLN A 16 7.32 0.99 -7.82
N LYS A 17 6.90 1.01 -9.08
CA LYS A 17 6.09 2.10 -9.62
C LYS A 17 4.68 2.07 -9.00
N GLU A 18 4.06 0.92 -8.88
CA GLU A 18 2.74 0.81 -8.25
C GLU A 18 2.81 1.13 -6.75
N CYS A 19 3.86 0.68 -6.03
CA CYS A 19 4.07 1.08 -4.64
C CYS A 19 4.20 2.61 -4.50
N ARG A 20 4.98 3.27 -5.37
CA ARG A 20 5.10 4.74 -5.38
C ARG A 20 3.75 5.42 -5.63
N ALA A 21 2.94 4.85 -6.52
CA ALA A 21 1.62 5.40 -6.83
C ALA A 21 0.69 5.32 -5.61
N PHE A 22 0.63 4.15 -4.95
CA PHE A 22 -0.12 3.97 -3.71
C PHE A 22 0.33 4.97 -2.64
N VAL A 23 1.63 5.02 -2.35
CA VAL A 23 2.23 5.90 -1.33
C VAL A 23 1.85 7.36 -1.56
N LYS A 24 2.03 7.85 -2.79
CA LYS A 24 1.72 9.24 -3.14
C LYS A 24 0.24 9.55 -2.93
N GLU A 25 -0.64 8.62 -3.24
CA GLU A 25 -2.07 8.80 -3.07
C GLU A 25 -2.47 8.74 -1.58
N ALA A 26 -1.83 7.88 -0.79
CA ALA A 26 -2.05 7.78 0.64
C ALA A 26 -1.61 9.05 1.36
N GLU A 27 -0.43 9.58 1.03
CA GLU A 27 0.09 10.85 1.55
C GLU A 27 -0.84 12.02 1.19
N ALA A 28 -1.28 12.10 -0.06
CA ALA A 28 -2.18 13.16 -0.50
C ALA A 28 -3.54 13.11 0.21
N LEU A 29 -4.08 11.90 0.43
CA LEU A 29 -5.33 11.72 1.16
C LEU A 29 -5.17 12.03 2.65
N ALA A 30 -4.05 11.66 3.26
CA ALA A 30 -3.74 11.99 4.65
C ALA A 30 -3.65 13.51 4.85
N ASP A 31 -2.96 14.21 3.95
CA ASP A 31 -2.88 15.67 3.98
C ASP A 31 -4.26 16.32 3.84
N TYR A 32 -5.11 15.81 2.94
CA TYR A 32 -6.49 16.28 2.83
C TYR A 32 -7.29 16.03 4.11
N ALA A 33 -7.18 14.85 4.70
CA ALA A 33 -7.86 14.50 5.94
C ALA A 33 -7.45 15.40 7.13
N ARG A 34 -6.18 15.82 7.19
CA ARG A 34 -5.68 16.77 8.20
C ARG A 34 -6.29 18.17 8.06
N LEU A 35 -6.52 18.62 6.83
CA LEU A 35 -7.16 19.92 6.57
C LEU A 35 -8.62 19.94 7.03
N HIS A 36 -9.24 18.77 7.13
CA HIS A 36 -10.63 18.58 7.53
C HIS A 36 -10.71 17.60 8.71
N PRO A 37 -10.18 17.96 9.90
CA PRO A 37 -9.99 17.01 11.01
C PRO A 37 -11.30 16.45 11.56
N GLU A 38 -12.36 17.25 11.51
CA GLU A 38 -13.71 16.88 11.92
C GLU A 38 -14.49 16.25 10.77
N ASN A 39 -15.30 15.25 11.08
CA ASN A 39 -16.09 14.49 10.11
C ASN A 39 -17.52 15.06 9.93
N HIS A 40 -17.74 16.32 10.28
CA HIS A 40 -19.08 16.92 10.33
C HIS A 40 -19.57 17.34 8.93
N GLU A 41 -18.65 17.70 8.05
CA GLU A 41 -18.96 18.16 6.71
C GLU A 41 -19.09 16.99 5.73
N HIS A 42 -20.28 16.89 5.11
CA HIS A 42 -20.60 15.75 4.26
C HIS A 42 -19.72 15.67 3.00
N GLU A 43 -19.39 16.81 2.38
CA GLU A 43 -18.55 16.87 1.19
C GLU A 43 -17.13 16.35 1.47
N HIS A 44 -16.55 16.77 2.59
CA HIS A 44 -15.19 16.35 2.97
C HIS A 44 -15.13 14.85 3.23
N ASN A 45 -16.09 14.29 3.99
CA ASN A 45 -16.15 12.85 4.20
C ASN A 45 -16.39 12.09 2.90
N SER A 46 -17.26 12.57 2.01
CA SER A 46 -17.50 11.93 0.71
C SER A 46 -16.23 11.87 -0.14
N ASN A 47 -15.43 12.93 -0.14
CA ASN A 47 -14.13 12.96 -0.81
C ASN A 47 -13.13 11.99 -0.16
N ILE A 48 -13.11 11.90 1.17
CA ILE A 48 -12.25 10.97 1.90
C ILE A 48 -12.64 9.51 1.60
N THR A 49 -13.92 9.17 1.69
CA THR A 49 -14.44 7.83 1.35
C THR A 49 -14.06 7.46 -0.09
N ARG A 50 -14.18 8.38 -1.05
CA ARG A 50 -13.75 8.15 -2.43
C ARG A 50 -12.24 7.90 -2.53
N GLY A 51 -11.43 8.67 -1.81
CA GLY A 51 -9.98 8.46 -1.73
C GLY A 51 -9.62 7.10 -1.16
N LEU A 52 -10.30 6.66 -0.11
CA LEU A 52 -10.12 5.34 0.50
C LEU A 52 -10.44 4.19 -0.47
N ILE A 53 -11.54 4.29 -1.22
CA ILE A 53 -11.89 3.31 -2.25
C ILE A 53 -10.83 3.26 -3.38
N SER A 54 -10.29 4.42 -3.73
CA SER A 54 -9.21 4.51 -4.72
C SER A 54 -7.93 3.84 -4.22
N LEU A 55 -7.54 4.09 -2.96
CA LEU A 55 -6.42 3.40 -2.30
C LEU A 55 -6.64 1.91 -2.20
N TRP A 56 -7.85 1.46 -1.90
CA TRP A 56 -8.20 0.04 -1.87
C TRP A 56 -7.93 -0.61 -3.23
N SER A 57 -8.36 0.02 -4.32
CA SER A 57 -8.06 -0.45 -5.68
C SER A 57 -6.56 -0.43 -5.99
N LYS A 58 -5.81 0.52 -5.43
CA LYS A 58 -4.36 0.66 -5.63
C LYS A 58 -3.55 -0.39 -4.89
N ILE A 59 -3.91 -0.75 -3.67
CA ILE A 59 -3.21 -1.81 -2.95
C ILE A 59 -3.43 -3.17 -3.62
N ALA A 60 -4.61 -3.43 -4.18
CA ALA A 60 -4.84 -4.63 -4.99
C ALA A 60 -3.92 -4.68 -6.22
N GLN A 61 -3.69 -3.54 -6.90
CA GLN A 61 -2.72 -3.46 -8.00
C GLN A 61 -1.27 -3.71 -7.55
N VAL A 62 -0.90 -3.23 -6.36
CA VAL A 62 0.42 -3.50 -5.76
C VAL A 62 0.56 -5.01 -5.50
N LYS A 63 -0.47 -5.63 -4.91
CA LYS A 63 -0.53 -7.07 -4.64
C LYS A 63 -0.33 -7.88 -5.91
N ASP A 64 -1.18 -7.67 -6.92
CA ASP A 64 -1.12 -8.38 -8.20
C ASP A 64 0.26 -8.23 -8.86
N THR A 65 0.78 -7.00 -8.93
CA THR A 65 2.10 -6.73 -9.55
C THR A 65 3.25 -7.35 -8.75
N GLY A 66 3.12 -7.43 -7.43
CA GLY A 66 4.10 -8.07 -6.54
C GLY A 66 4.15 -9.58 -6.77
N LEU A 67 2.99 -10.23 -6.82
CA LEU A 67 2.87 -11.66 -7.11
C LEU A 67 3.41 -12.00 -8.51
N ASP A 68 3.08 -11.19 -9.53
CA ASP A 68 3.64 -11.32 -10.88
C ASP A 68 5.17 -11.19 -10.87
N MET A 69 5.72 -10.23 -10.12
CA MET A 69 7.16 -10.04 -10.02
C MET A 69 7.86 -11.27 -9.43
N ILE A 70 7.28 -11.88 -8.39
CA ILE A 70 7.80 -13.09 -7.74
C ILE A 70 7.75 -14.27 -8.71
N ALA A 71 6.63 -14.46 -9.42
CA ALA A 71 6.45 -15.55 -10.38
C ALA A 71 7.44 -15.45 -11.55
N GLU A 72 7.60 -14.25 -12.11
CA GLU A 72 8.40 -14.02 -13.32
C GLU A 72 9.89 -13.80 -13.04
N THR A 73 10.22 -13.18 -11.90
CA THR A 73 11.60 -12.85 -11.53
C THR A 73 11.93 -13.15 -10.07
N PRO A 74 11.83 -14.43 -9.63
CA PRO A 74 12.03 -14.83 -8.23
C PRO A 74 13.48 -14.59 -7.73
N ARG A 75 14.41 -14.32 -8.64
CA ARG A 75 15.82 -14.01 -8.32
C ARG A 75 16.16 -12.52 -8.39
N CYS A 76 15.15 -11.64 -8.43
CA CYS A 76 15.40 -10.20 -8.42
C CYS A 76 15.93 -9.75 -7.06
N SER A 77 16.60 -8.59 -7.02
CA SER A 77 17.25 -8.13 -5.79
C SER A 77 16.29 -7.89 -4.63
N LEU A 78 15.03 -7.56 -4.93
CA LEU A 78 14.02 -7.28 -3.93
C LEU A 78 13.56 -8.58 -3.26
N VAL A 79 13.24 -9.59 -4.08
CA VAL A 79 12.81 -10.92 -3.61
C VAL A 79 13.92 -11.61 -2.82
N LEU A 80 15.16 -11.62 -3.34
CA LEU A 80 16.29 -12.29 -2.70
C LEU A 80 16.70 -11.69 -1.34
N LYS A 81 16.34 -10.44 -1.07
CA LYS A 81 16.66 -9.80 0.23
C LYS A 81 15.76 -10.29 1.36
N GLU A 82 14.53 -10.69 1.05
CA GLU A 82 13.50 -11.03 2.04
C GLU A 82 12.81 -12.35 1.67
N ASP A 83 13.58 -13.41 1.43
CA ASP A 83 13.08 -14.71 0.94
C ASP A 83 11.89 -15.26 1.77
N SER A 84 11.93 -15.09 3.10
CA SER A 84 10.86 -15.54 4.00
C SER A 84 9.56 -14.75 3.88
N TYR A 85 9.65 -13.48 3.46
CA TYR A 85 8.47 -12.61 3.27
C TYR A 85 7.74 -12.96 1.97
N TRP A 86 8.51 -13.20 0.90
CA TRP A 86 7.99 -13.50 -0.42
C TRP A 86 7.67 -14.99 -0.64
N PHE A 87 8.26 -15.88 0.15
CA PHE A 87 8.04 -17.32 0.05
C PHE A 87 7.85 -17.91 1.45
N ASN A 88 6.61 -17.97 1.91
CA ASN A 88 6.30 -18.70 3.12
C ASN A 88 6.34 -20.20 2.81
N ARG A 89 7.32 -20.93 3.36
CA ARG A 89 7.47 -22.37 3.11
C ARG A 89 6.43 -23.21 3.85
N ASP A 90 5.80 -22.65 4.87
CA ASP A 90 4.80 -23.34 5.69
C ASP A 90 3.38 -23.20 5.10
N LEU A 91 3.15 -22.16 4.30
CA LEU A 91 1.93 -21.91 3.55
C LEU A 91 2.24 -22.02 2.07
N ALA A 92 2.15 -23.23 1.52
CA ALA A 92 2.62 -23.61 0.18
C ALA A 92 2.14 -22.70 -0.97
N ASP A 93 1.10 -21.89 -0.76
CA ASP A 93 0.46 -21.03 -1.76
C ASP A 93 0.25 -19.56 -1.30
N GLN A 94 0.69 -19.14 -0.10
CA GLN A 94 0.48 -17.77 0.39
C GLN A 94 1.78 -17.12 0.88
N THR A 95 1.96 -15.85 0.55
CA THR A 95 3.14 -15.07 0.95
C THR A 95 2.76 -14.11 2.08
N GLU A 96 3.69 -13.78 2.99
CA GLU A 96 3.41 -12.75 4.01
C GLU A 96 3.08 -11.39 3.35
N PHE A 97 3.60 -11.15 2.14
CA PHE A 97 3.24 -10.00 1.32
C PHE A 97 1.76 -9.98 0.93
N GLU A 98 1.21 -11.11 0.53
CA GLU A 98 -0.20 -11.24 0.15
C GLU A 98 -1.10 -11.00 1.36
N ASP A 99 -0.78 -11.62 2.50
CA ASP A 99 -1.48 -11.42 3.77
C ASP A 99 -1.46 -9.95 4.19
N GLU A 100 -0.32 -9.28 4.12
CA GLU A 100 -0.19 -7.86 4.45
C GLU A 100 -1.02 -6.96 3.51
N CYS A 101 -1.05 -7.28 2.21
CA CYS A 101 -1.89 -6.55 1.28
C CYS A 101 -3.38 -6.76 1.59
N ASP A 102 -3.81 -7.98 1.86
CA ASP A 102 -5.18 -8.31 2.24
C ASP A 102 -5.60 -7.62 3.54
N GLU A 103 -4.71 -7.55 4.52
CA GLU A 103 -4.93 -6.79 5.76
C GLU A 103 -5.11 -5.29 5.47
N ILE A 104 -4.27 -4.69 4.61
CA ILE A 104 -4.41 -3.28 4.23
C ILE A 104 -5.74 -3.06 3.49
N GLU A 105 -6.11 -3.95 2.57
CA GLU A 105 -7.39 -3.91 1.85
C GLU A 105 -8.58 -3.88 2.82
N ALA A 106 -8.61 -4.83 3.76
CA ALA A 106 -9.68 -4.93 4.76
C ALA A 106 -9.75 -3.68 5.66
N HIS A 107 -8.59 -3.12 6.05
CA HIS A 107 -8.57 -1.89 6.83
C HIS A 107 -9.08 -0.69 6.05
N LEU A 108 -8.69 -0.54 4.77
CA LEU A 108 -9.15 0.57 3.92
C LEU A 108 -10.66 0.51 3.69
N GLU A 109 -11.21 -0.68 3.42
CA GLU A 109 -12.66 -0.90 3.29
C GLU A 109 -13.38 -0.54 4.61
N GLY A 110 -12.90 -1.05 5.74
CA GLY A 110 -13.47 -0.74 7.05
C GLY A 110 -13.41 0.75 7.40
N LEU A 111 -12.35 1.45 7.01
CA LEU A 111 -12.23 2.89 7.18
C LEU A 111 -13.18 3.68 6.29
N ALA A 112 -13.37 3.24 5.04
CA ALA A 112 -14.30 3.90 4.13
C ALA A 112 -15.73 3.90 4.70
N ILE A 113 -16.14 2.75 5.26
CA ILE A 113 -17.44 2.58 5.93
C ILE A 113 -17.52 3.49 7.17
N LYS A 114 -16.50 3.50 8.04
CA LYS A 114 -16.51 4.33 9.26
C LYS A 114 -16.56 5.83 8.96
N VAL A 115 -15.82 6.30 7.95
CA VAL A 115 -15.84 7.71 7.53
C VAL A 115 -17.21 8.09 6.97
N GLU A 116 -17.81 7.22 6.16
CA GLU A 116 -19.15 7.43 5.60
C GLU A 116 -20.20 7.56 6.71
N HIS A 117 -20.12 6.71 7.74
CA HIS A 117 -21.01 6.74 8.91
C HIS A 117 -20.59 7.75 9.98
N ARG A 118 -19.50 8.49 9.79
CA ARG A 118 -18.96 9.48 10.74
C ARG A 118 -18.58 8.88 12.10
N GLU A 119 -18.15 7.63 12.10
CA GLU A 119 -17.75 6.86 13.29
C GLU A 119 -16.26 7.01 13.62
N ILE A 120 -15.51 7.75 12.80
CA ILE A 120 -14.08 7.98 13.00
C ILE A 120 -13.69 9.40 12.62
N GLU A 121 -12.69 9.95 13.32
CA GLU A 121 -12.12 11.26 13.03
C GLU A 121 -11.11 11.17 11.86
N ASN A 122 -11.07 12.21 11.05
CA ASN A 122 -10.20 12.27 9.88
C ASN A 122 -8.71 12.34 10.28
N LEU A 123 -8.40 12.86 11.47
CA LEU A 123 -7.03 12.84 12.00
C LEU A 123 -6.52 11.43 12.30
N TRP A 124 -7.37 10.55 12.83
CA TRP A 124 -6.99 9.16 13.07
C TRP A 124 -6.73 8.46 11.74
N LEU A 125 -7.61 8.70 10.75
CA LEU A 125 -7.42 8.20 9.40
C LEU A 125 -6.08 8.67 8.80
N ALA A 126 -5.75 9.96 8.91
CA ALA A 126 -4.50 10.49 8.38
C ALA A 126 -3.28 9.75 8.96
N GLY A 127 -3.27 9.53 10.28
CA GLY A 127 -2.20 8.76 10.94
C GLY A 127 -2.07 7.32 10.45
N PHE A 128 -3.20 6.63 10.19
CA PHE A 128 -3.18 5.30 9.57
C PHE A 128 -2.55 5.34 8.18
N LEU A 129 -3.01 6.24 7.31
CA LEU A 129 -2.54 6.36 5.92
C LEU A 129 -1.04 6.65 5.84
N GLU A 130 -0.54 7.55 6.70
CA GLU A 130 0.88 7.86 6.79
C GLU A 130 1.72 6.69 7.27
N SER A 131 1.24 5.97 8.28
CA SER A 131 1.93 4.78 8.79
C SER A 131 2.03 3.70 7.71
N THR A 132 0.95 3.45 6.97
CA THR A 132 0.94 2.48 5.87
C THR A 132 1.84 2.94 4.72
N ALA A 133 1.80 4.23 4.35
CA ALA A 133 2.67 4.77 3.31
C ALA A 133 4.16 4.62 3.67
N LEU A 134 4.53 4.96 4.91
CA LEU A 134 5.89 4.83 5.42
C LEU A 134 6.36 3.36 5.42
N GLN A 135 5.50 2.44 5.86
CA GLN A 135 5.81 1.01 5.83
C GLN A 135 6.13 0.50 4.42
N ILE A 136 5.33 0.90 3.42
CA ILE A 136 5.54 0.53 2.01
C ILE A 136 6.81 1.20 1.46
N GLN A 137 7.05 2.47 1.77
CA GLN A 137 8.27 3.20 1.39
C GLN A 137 9.53 2.50 1.90
N ASP A 138 9.58 2.19 3.19
CA ASP A 138 10.74 1.61 3.84
C ASP A 138 11.02 0.19 3.32
N ARG A 139 9.99 -0.65 3.26
CA ARG A 139 10.12 -2.06 2.85
C ARG A 139 10.51 -2.21 1.38
N PHE A 140 9.86 -1.46 0.48
CA PHE A 140 10.07 -1.62 -0.97
C PHE A 140 11.06 -0.61 -1.56
N HIS A 141 11.62 0.25 -0.72
CA HIS A 141 12.61 1.28 -1.07
C HIS A 141 12.09 2.22 -2.18
N VAL A 142 10.89 2.76 -1.97
CA VAL A 142 10.18 3.61 -2.95
C VAL A 142 10.09 5.07 -2.54
#